data_AF-C0B4U1-F1
#
_entry.id   AF-C0B4U1-F1
#
_cell.length_a   1.000
_cell.length_b   1.000
_cell.length_c   1.000
_cell.angle_alpha   90.00
_cell.angle_beta   90.00
_cell.angle_gamma   90.00
#
_symmetry.space_group_name_H-M   'P 1'
#
loop_
_entity.id
_entity.type
_entity.pdbx_description
1 polymer ?
#
loop_
_entity_poly.entity_id
_entity_poly.type
_entity_poly.pdbx_seq_one_letter_code
_entity_poly.pdbx_strand_id
1 'polypeptide(L)'
;MQEENTDLSVRQKKKEITYTYVQGIKEGTTTALVGTITENGKETAYTYDGRGNILEICTKALDTGKVTDHMLYTYNGMNQVIREEDAVRGTTYTYTYDLGGNLLENKKYDQVNGVEELRGTDTYTYNSDWKDQLTSFNGKAITYDAMGNPLSYMGMSLTWEKGRQLKTLKKSGTLSQYVYDNDGRRIQKTVGDKVTRFYLDGDKIIAQKEEGGERMDFLYDEKGTPFAFEYQEKMYFYQTNLQGDIIGIVDSKGSQVVVYRYDAWGEVLVSSDASGFGLAQINPLRYRGYYYDQETGLYYLQTRYYDPKVRRFLNADDASVLTKDPEQLTEKNLYAYCDDNPVMYRDDAGMFVITVAQVGLGVLGMVTNVATCYIAAKATGQEFGIGDLVIAAAAGFVGGCIKNNFYATVASILISGVGTTFYSLFCGDNLKTALWKGGMTIVCTAVSVSSLIGVKSDIPIVVNKISTGILEWEIV
;
A
#
# COMPACT_ATOMS: atom_id res chain seq x y z
N MET A 1 -3.38 54.42 38.15
CA MET A 1 -2.73 53.52 37.18
C MET A 1 -2.93 52.11 37.71
N GLN A 2 -3.86 51.39 37.11
CA GLN A 2 -4.14 50.00 37.44
C GLN A 2 -3.97 49.26 36.12
N GLU A 3 -2.81 48.60 35.95
CA GLU A 3 -2.54 47.77 34.78
C GLU A 3 -3.32 46.47 34.94
N GLU A 4 -4.28 46.28 34.06
CA GLU A 4 -5.05 45.06 33.92
C GLU A 4 -4.24 44.11 33.01
N ASN A 5 -3.43 43.25 33.63
CA ASN A 5 -2.72 42.19 32.91
C ASN A 5 -3.71 41.09 32.52
N THR A 6 -4.19 41.13 31.27
CA THR A 6 -4.99 40.05 30.69
C THR A 6 -4.06 38.94 30.22
N ASP A 7 -3.88 37.91 31.04
CA ASP A 7 -3.25 36.65 30.64
C ASP A 7 -4.19 35.89 29.69
N LEU A 8 -4.01 36.09 28.39
CA LEU A 8 -4.60 35.28 27.34
C LEU A 8 -3.68 34.10 27.01
N SER A 9 -3.47 33.20 27.97
CA SER A 9 -2.92 31.88 27.65
C SER A 9 -3.99 31.04 26.94
N VAL A 10 -4.03 31.15 25.62
CA VAL A 10 -4.69 30.15 24.77
C VAL A 10 -3.97 28.84 25.02
N ARG A 11 -4.53 27.97 25.87
CA ARG A 11 -4.05 26.59 26.03
C ARG A 11 -4.20 25.91 24.67
N GLN A 12 -3.13 25.89 23.88
CA GLN A 12 -3.02 25.01 22.73
C GLN A 12 -3.19 23.58 23.26
N LYS A 13 -4.32 22.94 22.96
CA LYS A 13 -4.48 21.51 23.23
C LYS A 13 -3.40 20.80 22.41
N LYS A 14 -2.37 20.29 23.09
CA LYS A 14 -1.36 19.44 22.48
C LYS A 14 -2.08 18.18 21.98
N LYS A 15 -2.06 17.93 20.67
CA LYS A 15 -2.53 16.66 20.11
C LYS A 15 -1.49 15.61 20.49
N GLU A 16 -1.82 14.77 21.46
CA GLU A 16 -0.96 13.65 21.86
C GLU A 16 -1.46 12.39 21.16
N ILE A 17 -0.58 11.79 20.35
CA ILE A 17 -0.81 10.52 19.69
C ILE A 17 0.22 9.56 20.26
N THR A 18 -0.25 8.44 20.80
CA THR A 18 0.63 7.40 21.36
C THR A 18 0.43 6.10 20.59
N TYR A 19 1.52 5.36 20.46
CA TYR A 19 1.56 4.10 19.72
C TYR A 19 2.12 3.00 20.61
N THR A 20 1.58 1.80 20.46
CA THR A 20 2.22 0.57 20.91
C THR A 20 2.51 -0.33 19.71
N TYR A 21 3.38 -1.32 19.89
CA TYR A 21 3.74 -2.28 18.85
C TYR A 21 3.45 -3.70 19.32
N VAL A 22 3.11 -4.59 18.39
CA VAL A 22 2.84 -6.00 18.69
C VAL A 22 4.08 -6.64 19.31
N GLN A 23 3.90 -7.41 20.38
CA GLN A 23 5.00 -8.06 21.08
C GLN A 23 5.71 -9.08 20.18
N GLY A 24 7.04 -9.09 20.24
CA GLY A 24 7.88 -10.05 19.52
C GLY A 24 7.92 -11.40 20.23
N ILE A 25 8.46 -12.41 19.54
CA ILE A 25 8.57 -13.79 20.04
C ILE A 25 9.42 -13.87 21.32
N LYS A 26 10.40 -12.97 21.47
CA LYS A 26 11.24 -12.88 22.67
C LYS A 26 10.62 -11.89 23.64
N GLU A 27 10.57 -12.27 24.91
CA GLU A 27 10.13 -11.39 25.99
C GLU A 27 10.92 -10.07 25.99
N GLY A 28 10.22 -8.94 26.15
CA GLY A 28 10.80 -7.60 26.08
C GLY A 28 11.09 -7.07 24.66
N THR A 29 10.78 -7.82 23.60
CA THR A 29 10.91 -7.34 22.21
C THR A 29 9.56 -6.98 21.58
N THR A 30 9.58 -6.12 20.57
CA THR A 30 8.40 -5.75 19.76
C THR A 30 8.70 -5.97 18.28
N THR A 31 7.64 -6.16 17.50
CA THR A 31 7.69 -6.13 16.03
C THR A 31 7.60 -4.68 15.52
N ALA A 32 7.62 -4.49 14.20
CA ALA A 32 7.31 -3.21 13.56
C ALA A 32 5.80 -2.98 13.34
N LEU A 33 4.96 -3.97 13.64
CA LEU A 33 3.51 -3.88 13.48
C LEU A 33 2.93 -3.07 14.63
N VAL A 34 2.09 -2.10 14.30
CA VAL A 34 1.40 -1.26 15.30
C VAL A 34 0.39 -2.12 16.06
N GLY A 35 0.45 -2.11 17.38
CA GLY A 35 -0.52 -2.78 18.25
C GLY A 35 -1.72 -1.89 18.51
N THR A 36 -1.50 -0.72 19.11
CA THR A 36 -2.55 0.28 19.36
C THR A 36 -2.12 1.68 18.96
N ILE A 37 -3.10 2.50 18.60
CA ILE A 37 -2.98 3.94 18.38
C ILE A 37 -3.99 4.63 19.28
N THR A 38 -3.53 5.53 20.15
CA THR A 38 -4.41 6.35 20.98
C THR A 38 -4.31 7.81 20.58
N GLU A 39 -5.43 8.36 20.13
CA GLU A 39 -5.56 9.79 19.80
C GLU A 39 -6.99 10.30 20.03
N ASN A 40 -7.11 11.58 20.40
CA ASN A 40 -8.40 12.29 20.52
C ASN A 40 -9.44 11.56 21.41
N GLY A 41 -9.00 10.94 22.50
CA GLY A 41 -9.88 10.20 23.42
C GLY A 41 -10.37 8.85 22.88
N LYS A 42 -9.75 8.32 21.82
CA LYS A 42 -10.03 7.00 21.26
C LYS A 42 -8.75 6.17 21.24
N GLU A 43 -8.91 4.87 21.43
CA GLU A 43 -7.87 3.87 21.21
C GLU A 43 -8.31 2.96 20.05
N THR A 44 -7.44 2.75 19.07
CA THR A 44 -7.64 1.80 17.98
C THR A 44 -6.60 0.70 18.07
N ALA A 45 -7.05 -0.53 18.26
CA ALA A 45 -6.21 -1.72 18.33
C ALA A 45 -6.23 -2.49 17.01
N TYR A 46 -5.09 -3.11 16.68
CA TYR A 46 -4.89 -3.89 15.47
C TYR A 46 -4.36 -5.29 15.82
N THR A 47 -4.88 -6.30 15.13
CA THR A 47 -4.34 -7.67 15.17
C THR A 47 -4.00 -8.14 13.78
N TYR A 48 -3.12 -9.16 13.68
CA TYR A 48 -2.55 -9.59 12.42
C TYR A 48 -2.46 -11.10 12.32
N ASP A 49 -2.49 -11.62 11.09
CA ASP A 49 -2.16 -13.01 10.80
C ASP A 49 -0.64 -13.23 10.75
N GLY A 50 -0.22 -14.49 10.53
CA GLY A 50 1.20 -14.85 10.43
C GLY A 50 1.95 -14.26 9.23
N ARG A 51 1.25 -13.68 8.25
CA ARG A 51 1.82 -12.96 7.09
C ARG A 51 1.84 -11.45 7.31
N GLY A 52 1.31 -10.97 8.43
CA GLY A 52 1.21 -9.55 8.76
C GLY A 52 0.00 -8.86 8.13
N ASN A 53 -0.99 -9.59 7.60
CA ASN A 53 -2.24 -8.97 7.17
C ASN A 53 -3.07 -8.58 8.40
N ILE A 54 -3.73 -7.43 8.36
CA ILE A 54 -4.64 -6.97 9.42
C ILE A 54 -5.85 -7.91 9.49
N LEU A 55 -6.07 -8.55 10.63
CA LEU A 55 -7.24 -9.38 10.91
C LEU A 55 -8.36 -8.60 11.60
N GLU A 56 -8.01 -7.66 12.47
CA GLU A 56 -8.96 -6.89 13.27
C GLU A 56 -8.50 -5.44 13.40
N ILE A 57 -9.45 -4.52 13.29
CA ILE A 57 -9.30 -3.11 13.68
C ILE A 57 -10.43 -2.81 14.66
N CYS A 58 -10.11 -2.47 15.91
CA CYS A 58 -11.12 -2.22 16.93
C CYS A 58 -10.88 -0.86 17.60
N THR A 59 -11.81 0.09 17.40
CA THR A 59 -11.74 1.43 17.97
C THR A 59 -12.71 1.60 19.13
N LYS A 60 -12.20 1.97 20.30
CA LYS A 60 -12.97 2.25 21.52
C LYS A 60 -12.83 3.71 21.93
N ALA A 61 -13.93 4.30 22.41
CA ALA A 61 -13.88 5.58 23.10
C ALA A 61 -13.34 5.34 24.53
N LEU A 62 -12.30 6.08 24.94
CA LEU A 62 -11.60 5.86 26.21
C LEU A 62 -12.40 6.28 27.44
N ASP A 63 -13.30 7.24 27.29
CA ASP A 63 -14.15 7.75 28.37
C ASP A 63 -15.26 6.77 28.79
N THR A 64 -15.77 6.01 27.83
CA THR A 64 -16.93 5.12 28.00
C THR A 64 -16.58 3.64 27.84
N GLY A 65 -15.41 3.33 27.26
CA GLY A 65 -15.04 1.97 26.83
C GLY A 65 -15.87 1.45 25.66
N LYS A 66 -16.77 2.26 25.09
CA LYS A 66 -17.69 1.84 24.02
C LYS A 66 -16.90 1.58 22.73
N VAL A 67 -17.12 0.40 22.14
CA VAL A 67 -16.63 0.09 20.79
C VAL A 67 -17.42 0.92 19.78
N THR A 68 -16.71 1.70 18.98
CA THR A 68 -17.27 2.64 17.99
C THR A 68 -17.06 2.18 16.55
N ASP A 69 -16.04 1.36 16.33
CA ASP A 69 -15.74 0.71 15.05
C ASP A 69 -15.04 -0.63 15.34
N HIS A 70 -15.39 -1.67 14.60
CA HIS A 70 -14.81 -3.01 14.76
C HIS A 70 -14.89 -3.73 13.43
N MET A 71 -13.77 -3.73 12.71
CA MET A 71 -13.63 -4.35 11.40
C MET A 71 -12.85 -5.66 11.54
N LEU A 72 -13.36 -6.72 10.92
CA LEU A 72 -12.72 -8.03 10.87
C LEU A 72 -12.47 -8.41 9.41
N TYR A 73 -11.31 -8.99 9.11
CA TYR A 73 -10.92 -9.40 7.77
C TYR A 73 -10.47 -10.86 7.73
N THR A 74 -10.79 -11.55 6.64
CA THR A 74 -10.29 -12.91 6.36
C THR A 74 -9.68 -12.95 4.99
N TYR A 75 -8.57 -13.69 4.86
CA TYR A 75 -7.81 -13.84 3.62
C TYR A 75 -7.76 -15.30 3.19
N ASN A 76 -7.65 -15.54 1.88
CA ASN A 76 -7.36 -16.87 1.35
C ASN A 76 -5.85 -17.16 1.27
N GLY A 77 -5.49 -18.36 0.80
CA GLY A 77 -4.08 -18.76 0.65
C GLY A 77 -3.25 -17.91 -0.32
N MET A 78 -3.92 -17.24 -1.27
CA MET A 78 -3.33 -16.30 -2.23
C MET A 78 -3.23 -14.86 -1.69
N ASN A 79 -3.52 -14.65 -0.41
CA ASN A 79 -3.48 -13.36 0.27
C ASN A 79 -4.58 -12.37 -0.15
N GLN A 80 -5.64 -12.83 -0.81
CA GLN A 80 -6.77 -12.00 -1.24
C GLN A 80 -7.81 -11.90 -0.12
N VAL A 81 -8.46 -10.75 0.03
CA VAL A 81 -9.53 -10.55 1.02
C VAL A 81 -10.77 -11.34 0.60
N ILE A 82 -11.22 -12.31 1.39
CA ILE A 82 -12.43 -13.11 1.10
C ILE A 82 -13.62 -12.73 1.98
N ARG A 83 -13.37 -11.96 3.05
CA ARG A 83 -14.43 -11.49 3.95
C ARG A 83 -14.01 -10.20 4.64
N GLU A 84 -14.93 -9.26 4.74
CA GLU A 84 -14.88 -8.14 5.68
C GLU A 84 -16.17 -8.11 6.50
N GLU A 85 -16.07 -7.72 7.77
CA GLU A 85 -17.21 -7.63 8.68
C GLU A 85 -17.08 -6.39 9.55
N ASP A 86 -18.10 -5.52 9.52
CA ASP A 86 -18.32 -4.44 10.47
C ASP A 86 -19.16 -4.96 11.64
N ALA A 87 -18.49 -5.48 12.66
CA ALA A 87 -19.13 -6.12 13.80
C ALA A 87 -19.93 -5.15 14.69
N VAL A 88 -19.69 -3.83 14.57
CA VAL A 88 -20.50 -2.81 15.26
C VAL A 88 -21.85 -2.63 14.58
N ARG A 89 -21.89 -2.69 13.24
CA ARG A 89 -23.11 -2.48 12.45
C ARG A 89 -23.78 -3.78 12.02
N GLY A 90 -23.11 -4.91 12.20
CA GLY A 90 -23.59 -6.22 11.80
C GLY A 90 -23.71 -6.31 10.28
N THR A 91 -22.77 -5.75 9.53
CA THR A 91 -22.74 -5.87 8.06
C THR A 91 -21.49 -6.63 7.64
N THR A 92 -21.67 -7.59 6.75
CA THR A 92 -20.60 -8.44 6.23
C THR A 92 -20.59 -8.40 4.72
N TYR A 93 -19.40 -8.37 4.12
CA TYR A 93 -19.21 -8.68 2.70
C TYR A 93 -18.31 -9.91 2.53
N THR A 94 -18.65 -10.77 1.58
CA THR A 94 -17.81 -11.92 1.19
C THR A 94 -17.48 -11.86 -0.29
N TYR A 95 -16.26 -12.26 -0.62
CA TYR A 95 -15.68 -12.14 -1.95
C TYR A 95 -15.20 -13.50 -2.46
N THR A 96 -15.46 -13.77 -3.73
CA THR A 96 -14.94 -14.96 -4.42
C THR A 96 -14.19 -14.54 -5.68
N TYR A 97 -13.17 -15.31 -6.03
CA TYR A 97 -12.26 -15.02 -7.13
C TYR A 97 -12.13 -16.23 -8.04
N ASP A 98 -11.85 -16.00 -9.31
CA ASP A 98 -11.29 -17.04 -10.18
C ASP A 98 -9.78 -17.21 -9.93
N LEU A 99 -9.16 -18.14 -10.67
CA LEU A 99 -7.71 -18.39 -10.58
C LEU A 99 -6.85 -17.23 -11.11
N GLY A 100 -7.42 -16.34 -11.92
CA GLY A 100 -6.74 -15.16 -12.45
C GLY A 100 -6.84 -13.94 -11.53
N GLY A 101 -7.51 -14.04 -10.37
CA GLY A 101 -7.73 -12.90 -9.49
C GLY A 101 -8.84 -11.96 -9.98
N ASN A 102 -9.80 -12.47 -10.74
CA ASN A 102 -11.01 -11.73 -11.07
C ASN A 102 -12.09 -11.99 -10.02
N LEU A 103 -12.68 -10.94 -9.45
CA LEU A 103 -13.85 -11.05 -8.57
C LEU A 103 -15.02 -11.68 -9.33
N LEU A 104 -15.61 -12.74 -8.78
CA LEU A 104 -16.75 -13.46 -9.37
C LEU A 104 -18.08 -13.09 -8.72
N GLU A 105 -18.09 -12.99 -7.39
CA GLU A 105 -19.24 -12.59 -6.60
C GLU A 105 -18.78 -11.76 -5.39
N ASN A 106 -19.58 -10.73 -5.06
CA ASN A 106 -19.55 -10.05 -3.77
C ASN A 106 -20.93 -10.20 -3.12
N LYS A 107 -21.01 -10.78 -1.93
CA LYS A 107 -22.28 -10.96 -1.21
C LYS A 107 -22.31 -10.09 0.02
N LYS A 108 -23.38 -9.29 0.15
CA LYS A 108 -23.65 -8.49 1.34
C LYS A 108 -24.62 -9.24 2.25
N TYR A 109 -24.28 -9.30 3.53
CA TYR A 109 -25.15 -9.81 4.59
C TYR A 109 -25.35 -8.75 5.67
N ASP A 110 -26.51 -8.77 6.29
CA ASP A 110 -26.76 -8.05 7.55
C ASP A 110 -27.09 -9.06 8.66
N GLN A 111 -26.66 -8.76 9.87
CA GLN A 111 -26.94 -9.56 11.05
C GLN A 111 -28.33 -9.21 11.59
N VAL A 112 -29.24 -10.18 11.57
CA VAL A 112 -30.59 -10.07 12.11
C VAL A 112 -30.77 -11.16 13.17
N ASN A 113 -31.03 -10.74 14.41
CA ASN A 113 -31.22 -11.65 15.55
C ASN A 113 -30.07 -12.67 15.72
N GLY A 114 -28.83 -12.26 15.45
CA GLY A 114 -27.65 -13.11 15.56
C GLY A 114 -27.39 -14.04 14.36
N VAL A 115 -28.16 -13.93 13.28
CA VAL A 115 -28.00 -14.72 12.05
C VAL A 115 -27.66 -13.79 10.88
N GLU A 116 -26.76 -14.22 9.99
CA GLU A 116 -26.47 -13.50 8.76
C GLU A 116 -27.57 -13.74 7.71
N GLU A 117 -28.23 -12.67 7.27
CA GLU A 117 -29.20 -12.70 6.19
C GLU A 117 -28.62 -12.05 4.93
N LEU A 118 -28.73 -12.74 3.79
CA LEU A 118 -28.28 -12.19 2.50
C LEU A 118 -29.13 -10.98 2.10
N ARG A 119 -28.47 -9.89 1.71
CA ARG A 119 -29.09 -8.62 1.31
C ARG A 119 -28.85 -8.26 -0.15
N GLY A 120 -27.75 -8.74 -0.71
CA GLY A 120 -27.41 -8.46 -2.09
C GLY A 120 -26.27 -9.33 -2.58
N THR A 121 -26.19 -9.46 -3.90
CA THR A 121 -25.08 -10.12 -4.56
C THR A 121 -24.71 -9.28 -5.77
N ASP A 122 -23.48 -8.80 -5.79
CA ASP A 122 -22.88 -8.29 -7.01
C ASP A 122 -22.30 -9.46 -7.81
N THR A 123 -22.52 -9.44 -9.11
CA THR A 123 -22.11 -10.49 -10.06
C THR A 123 -21.26 -9.89 -11.17
N TYR A 124 -20.23 -10.65 -11.56
CA TYR A 124 -19.23 -10.23 -12.52
C TYR A 124 -19.18 -11.24 -13.66
N THR A 125 -19.08 -10.76 -14.90
CA THR A 125 -18.93 -11.62 -16.08
C THR A 125 -17.80 -11.09 -16.92
N TYR A 126 -16.90 -11.98 -17.31
CA TYR A 126 -15.66 -11.63 -18.01
C TYR A 126 -15.67 -12.12 -19.46
N ASN A 127 -14.83 -11.51 -20.27
CA ASN A 127 -14.61 -11.89 -21.66
C ASN A 127 -13.90 -13.25 -21.72
N SER A 128 -14.26 -14.12 -22.67
CA SER A 128 -13.59 -15.41 -22.87
C SER A 128 -12.17 -15.28 -23.42
N ASP A 129 -11.93 -14.26 -24.24
CA ASP A 129 -10.68 -14.06 -24.99
C ASP A 129 -9.69 -13.26 -24.15
N TRP A 130 -10.13 -12.15 -23.54
CA TRP A 130 -9.37 -11.39 -22.56
C TRP A 130 -9.98 -11.59 -21.18
N LYS A 131 -9.55 -12.64 -20.48
CA LYS A 131 -10.19 -13.13 -19.24
C LYS A 131 -10.31 -12.12 -18.10
N ASP A 132 -9.50 -11.07 -18.10
CA ASP A 132 -9.55 -10.00 -17.10
C ASP A 132 -10.51 -8.86 -17.47
N GLN A 133 -11.04 -8.85 -18.69
CA GLN A 133 -11.93 -7.79 -19.15
C GLN A 133 -13.36 -8.07 -18.70
N LEU A 134 -13.87 -7.26 -17.77
CA LEU A 134 -15.23 -7.37 -17.24
C LEU A 134 -16.24 -6.89 -18.28
N THR A 135 -17.06 -7.79 -18.83
CA THR A 135 -18.06 -7.49 -19.86
C THR A 135 -19.43 -7.20 -19.30
N SER A 136 -19.71 -7.57 -18.05
CA SER A 136 -20.95 -7.22 -17.36
C SER A 136 -20.76 -7.18 -15.84
N PHE A 137 -21.38 -6.19 -15.20
CA PHE A 137 -21.51 -6.10 -13.74
C PHE A 137 -22.98 -5.93 -13.40
N ASN A 138 -23.54 -6.84 -12.60
CA ASN A 138 -24.97 -6.86 -12.25
C ASN A 138 -25.90 -6.77 -13.46
N GLY A 139 -25.56 -7.50 -14.53
CA GLY A 139 -26.30 -7.55 -15.78
C GLY A 139 -26.17 -6.29 -16.65
N LYS A 140 -25.41 -5.28 -16.23
CA LYS A 140 -25.12 -4.10 -17.05
C LYS A 140 -23.89 -4.36 -17.90
N ALA A 141 -24.09 -4.36 -19.22
CA ALA A 141 -23.02 -4.57 -20.18
C ALA A 141 -21.95 -3.47 -20.10
N ILE A 142 -20.71 -3.88 -20.34
CA ILE A 142 -19.52 -3.03 -20.48
C ILE A 142 -18.90 -3.35 -21.83
N THR A 143 -18.48 -2.32 -22.55
CA THR A 143 -17.81 -2.46 -23.86
C THR A 143 -16.48 -1.76 -23.82
N TYR A 144 -15.53 -2.21 -24.65
CA TYR A 144 -14.16 -1.72 -24.65
C TYR A 144 -13.69 -1.40 -26.07
N ASP A 145 -12.67 -0.55 -26.16
CA ASP A 145 -11.84 -0.45 -27.34
C ASP A 145 -10.81 -1.61 -27.42
N ALA A 146 -10.03 -1.64 -28.50
CA ALA A 146 -9.01 -2.66 -28.72
C ALA A 146 -7.84 -2.60 -27.72
N MET A 147 -7.69 -1.50 -26.97
CA MET A 147 -6.65 -1.31 -25.96
C MET A 147 -7.13 -1.68 -24.55
N GLY A 148 -8.38 -2.15 -24.41
CA GLY A 148 -8.95 -2.53 -23.12
C GLY A 148 -9.42 -1.34 -22.29
N ASN A 149 -9.66 -0.18 -22.91
CA ASN A 149 -10.32 0.93 -22.23
C ASN A 149 -11.84 0.87 -22.42
N PRO A 150 -12.65 1.04 -21.37
CA PRO A 150 -14.10 0.92 -21.49
C PRO A 150 -14.70 2.10 -22.26
N LEU A 151 -15.58 1.84 -23.22
CA LEU A 151 -16.36 2.83 -23.98
C LEU A 151 -17.75 3.07 -23.36
N SER A 152 -18.34 2.02 -22.78
CA SER A 152 -19.54 2.08 -21.97
C SER A 152 -19.30 1.30 -20.68
N TYR A 153 -19.58 1.92 -19.53
CA TYR A 153 -19.26 1.35 -18.23
C TYR A 153 -20.27 1.83 -17.18
N MET A 154 -21.12 0.94 -16.68
CA MET A 154 -22.08 1.23 -15.60
C MET A 154 -22.97 2.46 -15.81
N GLY A 155 -23.42 2.68 -17.06
CA GLY A 155 -24.23 3.86 -17.42
C GLY A 155 -23.41 5.13 -17.70
N MET A 156 -22.07 5.01 -17.71
CA MET A 156 -21.14 6.03 -18.17
C MET A 156 -20.77 5.76 -19.64
N SER A 157 -20.67 6.82 -20.43
CA SER A 157 -20.09 6.78 -21.78
C SER A 157 -18.73 7.46 -21.75
N LEU A 158 -17.69 6.78 -22.22
CA LEU A 158 -16.30 7.22 -22.08
C LEU A 158 -15.63 7.34 -23.45
N THR A 159 -14.72 8.29 -23.58
CA THR A 159 -13.79 8.37 -24.72
C THR A 159 -12.38 8.54 -24.22
N TRP A 160 -11.44 7.99 -24.98
CA TRP A 160 -10.02 7.93 -24.62
C TRP A 160 -9.18 8.60 -25.69
N GLU A 161 -8.05 9.17 -25.29
CA GLU A 161 -7.06 9.72 -26.19
C GLU A 161 -5.65 9.28 -25.78
N LYS A 162 -4.70 9.44 -26.71
CA LYS A 162 -3.30 9.03 -26.50
C LYS A 162 -3.18 7.61 -25.93
N GLY A 163 -4.06 6.71 -26.40
CA GLY A 163 -4.13 5.32 -26.00
C GLY A 163 -4.88 5.05 -24.70
N ARG A 164 -4.54 5.72 -23.59
CA ARG A 164 -5.05 5.36 -22.24
C ARG A 164 -5.48 6.56 -21.38
N GLN A 165 -5.50 7.78 -21.92
CA GLN A 165 -5.95 8.97 -21.19
C GLN A 165 -7.46 9.15 -21.35
N LEU A 166 -8.20 9.23 -20.24
CA LEU A 166 -9.64 9.44 -20.27
C LEU A 166 -9.93 10.87 -20.74
N LYS A 167 -10.45 11.03 -21.96
CA LYS A 167 -10.73 12.35 -22.52
C LYS A 167 -12.07 12.91 -22.03
N THR A 168 -13.12 12.10 -22.11
CA THR A 168 -14.47 12.49 -21.69
C THR A 168 -15.17 11.36 -20.98
N LEU A 169 -16.01 11.67 -20.01
CA LEU A 169 -16.92 10.74 -19.35
C LEU A 169 -18.28 11.41 -19.18
N LYS A 170 -19.34 10.80 -19.68
CA LYS A 170 -20.72 11.26 -19.49
C LYS A 170 -21.49 10.32 -18.58
N LYS A 171 -22.00 10.84 -17.45
CA LYS A 171 -22.80 10.09 -16.47
C LYS A 171 -24.07 10.86 -16.14
N SER A 172 -25.23 10.21 -16.26
CA SER A 172 -26.55 10.82 -15.93
C SER A 172 -26.78 12.20 -16.58
N GLY A 173 -26.31 12.40 -17.81
CA GLY A 173 -26.44 13.67 -18.54
C GLY A 173 -25.29 14.66 -18.33
N THR A 174 -24.56 14.58 -17.22
CA THR A 174 -23.40 15.43 -16.92
C THR A 174 -22.17 14.95 -17.69
N LEU A 175 -21.53 15.86 -18.42
CA LEU A 175 -20.28 15.61 -19.14
C LEU A 175 -19.09 16.09 -18.30
N SER A 176 -18.14 15.19 -18.07
CA SER A 176 -16.82 15.48 -17.54
C SER A 176 -15.79 15.39 -18.66
N GLN A 177 -14.89 16.36 -18.71
CA GLN A 177 -13.78 16.43 -19.66
C GLN A 177 -12.48 16.64 -18.91
N TYR A 178 -11.41 15.99 -19.35
CA TYR A 178 -10.12 16.04 -18.66
C TYR A 178 -9.03 16.49 -19.63
N VAL A 179 -8.08 17.28 -19.11
CA VAL A 179 -6.92 17.76 -19.86
C VAL A 179 -5.67 17.35 -19.08
N TYR A 180 -4.69 16.84 -19.82
CA TYR A 180 -3.45 16.30 -19.27
C TYR A 180 -2.25 17.05 -19.82
N ASP A 181 -1.16 17.10 -19.04
CA ASP A 181 0.13 17.55 -19.52
C ASP A 181 0.84 16.50 -20.40
N ASN A 182 2.08 16.77 -20.78
CA ASN A 182 2.87 15.88 -21.63
C ASN A 182 3.27 14.57 -20.93
N ASP A 183 3.32 14.55 -19.59
CA ASP A 183 3.62 13.38 -18.78
C ASP A 183 2.35 12.56 -18.45
N GLY A 184 1.18 13.03 -18.92
CA GLY A 184 -0.10 12.36 -18.71
C GLY A 184 -0.74 12.64 -17.36
N ARG A 185 -0.29 13.69 -16.64
CA ARG A 185 -0.91 14.11 -15.38
C ARG A 185 -2.05 15.08 -15.67
N ARG A 186 -3.19 14.87 -15.03
CA ARG A 186 -4.38 15.72 -15.16
C ARG A 186 -4.12 17.12 -14.60
N ILE A 187 -4.17 18.13 -15.46
CA ILE A 187 -3.96 19.55 -15.13
C ILE A 187 -5.27 20.36 -15.11
N GLN A 188 -6.34 19.82 -15.70
CA GLN A 188 -7.66 20.43 -15.64
C GLN A 188 -8.76 19.36 -15.73
N LYS A 189 -9.89 19.62 -15.07
CA LYS A 189 -11.17 18.98 -15.38
C LYS A 189 -12.25 20.02 -15.65
N THR A 190 -13.22 19.66 -16.47
CA THR A 190 -14.44 20.44 -16.70
C THR A 190 -15.63 19.54 -16.49
N VAL A 191 -16.51 19.86 -15.54
CA VAL A 191 -17.70 19.08 -15.19
C VAL A 191 -18.93 19.95 -15.44
N GLY A 192 -19.68 19.64 -16.50
CA GLY A 192 -20.71 20.55 -17.00
C GLY A 192 -20.08 21.87 -17.46
N ASP A 193 -20.40 22.96 -16.76
CA ASP A 193 -19.88 24.31 -16.97
C ASP A 193 -18.73 24.68 -16.02
N LYS A 194 -18.44 23.84 -15.02
CA LYS A 194 -17.43 24.13 -13.99
C LYS A 194 -16.05 23.68 -14.41
N VAL A 195 -15.09 24.61 -14.49
CA VAL A 195 -13.69 24.32 -14.80
C VAL A 195 -12.87 24.32 -13.52
N THR A 196 -12.15 23.23 -13.27
CA THR A 196 -11.18 23.11 -12.16
C THR A 196 -9.78 22.95 -12.72
N ARG A 197 -8.83 23.77 -12.24
CA ARG A 197 -7.41 23.68 -12.58
C ARG A 197 -6.63 23.04 -11.44
N PHE A 198 -5.69 22.17 -11.79
CA PHE A 198 -4.79 21.50 -10.86
C PHE A 198 -3.38 22.09 -10.98
N TYR A 199 -2.73 22.24 -9.83
CA TYR A 199 -1.34 22.68 -9.71
C TYR A 199 -0.56 21.53 -9.09
N LEU A 200 0.54 21.14 -9.74
CA LEU A 200 1.28 19.94 -9.40
C LEU A 200 2.70 20.28 -8.92
N ASP A 201 3.19 19.48 -7.99
CA ASP A 201 4.62 19.35 -7.66
C ASP A 201 5.00 17.88 -7.84
N GLY A 202 5.87 17.60 -8.81
CA GLY A 202 6.12 16.25 -9.28
C GLY A 202 4.83 15.54 -9.73
N ASP A 203 4.46 14.49 -9.02
CA ASP A 203 3.29 13.64 -9.29
C ASP A 203 2.07 14.00 -8.40
N LYS A 204 2.23 14.92 -7.45
CA LYS A 204 1.20 15.30 -6.48
C LYS A 204 0.43 16.53 -6.90
N ILE A 205 -0.89 16.50 -6.70
CA ILE A 205 -1.74 17.69 -6.79
C ILE A 205 -1.55 18.49 -5.50
N ILE A 206 -0.82 19.60 -5.58
CA ILE A 206 -0.59 20.51 -4.45
C ILE A 206 -1.66 21.57 -4.31
N ALA A 207 -2.46 21.81 -5.35
CA ALA A 207 -3.64 22.64 -5.23
C ALA A 207 -4.67 22.38 -6.33
N GLN A 208 -5.90 22.80 -6.06
CA GLN A 208 -6.95 22.94 -7.06
C GLN A 208 -7.63 24.31 -6.98
N LYS A 209 -8.16 24.78 -8.11
CA LYS A 209 -8.99 25.99 -8.15
C LYS A 209 -10.11 25.83 -9.18
N GLU A 210 -11.37 25.91 -8.72
CA GLU A 210 -12.53 26.08 -9.60
C GLU A 210 -12.55 27.53 -10.14
N GLU A 211 -12.89 27.71 -11.41
CA GLU A 211 -13.00 29.03 -12.03
C GLU A 211 -14.09 29.87 -11.35
N GLY A 212 -13.73 31.07 -10.89
CA GLY A 212 -14.61 31.89 -10.05
C GLY A 212 -14.78 31.40 -8.60
N GLY A 213 -14.16 30.28 -8.24
CA GLY A 213 -14.16 29.71 -6.89
C GLY A 213 -12.86 29.95 -6.12
N GLU A 214 -12.88 29.50 -4.86
CA GLU A 214 -11.75 29.57 -3.95
C GLU A 214 -10.69 28.52 -4.29
N ARG A 215 -9.42 28.88 -4.06
CA ARG A 215 -8.30 27.95 -4.19
C ARG A 215 -8.26 27.05 -2.95
N MET A 216 -7.91 25.78 -3.16
CA MET A 216 -7.61 24.84 -2.09
C MET A 216 -6.18 24.32 -2.28
N ASP A 217 -5.33 24.53 -1.27
CA ASP A 217 -3.93 24.12 -1.26
C ASP A 217 -3.75 22.93 -0.32
N PHE A 218 -3.16 21.84 -0.82
CA PHE A 218 -2.92 20.60 -0.07
C PHE A 218 -1.50 20.54 0.45
N LEU A 219 -1.34 20.10 1.70
CA LEU A 219 -0.05 19.96 2.37
C LEU A 219 0.25 18.48 2.63
N TYR A 220 1.46 18.08 2.24
CA TYR A 220 1.95 16.72 2.33
C TYR A 220 3.18 16.63 3.23
N ASP A 221 3.35 15.50 3.91
CA ASP A 221 4.58 15.20 4.63
C ASP A 221 5.70 14.77 3.68
N GLU A 222 6.90 14.52 4.22
CA GLU A 222 8.08 14.08 3.44
C GLU A 222 7.88 12.75 2.71
N LYS A 223 6.86 11.96 3.10
CA LYS A 223 6.51 10.68 2.46
C LYS A 223 5.41 10.83 1.41
N GLY A 224 4.93 12.06 1.18
CA GLY A 224 3.85 12.35 0.24
C GLY A 224 2.46 12.03 0.77
N THR A 225 2.28 11.91 2.09
CA THR A 225 0.97 11.68 2.74
C THR A 225 0.29 13.02 3.01
N PRO A 226 -0.95 13.25 2.57
CA PRO A 226 -1.66 14.49 2.85
C PRO A 226 -2.00 14.58 4.35
N PHE A 227 -1.62 15.67 5.00
CA PHE A 227 -1.91 15.87 6.43
C PHE A 227 -2.75 17.13 6.71
N ALA A 228 -2.79 18.09 5.79
CA ALA A 228 -3.58 19.30 5.93
C ALA A 228 -3.96 19.90 4.57
N PHE A 229 -4.89 20.85 4.60
CA PHE A 229 -5.16 21.73 3.46
C PHE A 229 -5.60 23.11 3.95
N GLU A 230 -5.36 24.11 3.11
CA GLU A 230 -5.89 25.46 3.27
C GLU A 230 -7.05 25.67 2.31
N TYR A 231 -8.17 26.18 2.83
CA TYR A 231 -9.32 26.57 2.01
C TYR A 231 -10.04 27.74 2.67
N GLN A 232 -10.37 28.79 1.90
CA GLN A 232 -10.97 30.03 2.43
C GLN A 232 -10.17 30.64 3.58
N GLU A 233 -8.85 30.75 3.42
CA GLU A 233 -7.91 31.30 4.42
C GLU A 233 -7.95 30.57 5.79
N LYS A 234 -8.43 29.32 5.80
CA LYS A 234 -8.52 28.47 7.00
C LYS A 234 -7.80 27.17 6.79
N MET A 235 -7.07 26.77 7.84
CA MET A 235 -6.40 25.48 7.91
C MET A 235 -7.33 24.38 8.40
N TYR A 236 -7.29 23.26 7.71
CA TYR A 236 -7.95 22.02 8.04
C TYR A 236 -6.93 20.89 8.07
N PHE A 237 -7.13 19.91 8.95
CA PHE A 237 -6.18 18.81 9.15
C PHE A 237 -6.88 17.48 8.94
N TYR A 238 -6.25 16.59 8.18
CA TYR A 238 -6.76 15.25 7.95
C TYR A 238 -6.54 14.36 9.18
N GLN A 239 -7.52 13.52 9.45
CA GLN A 239 -7.40 12.37 10.33
C GLN A 239 -7.36 11.11 9.47
N THR A 240 -6.33 10.29 9.64
CA THR A 240 -6.13 9.07 8.85
C THR A 240 -6.10 7.83 9.73
N ASN A 241 -6.58 6.70 9.21
CA ASN A 241 -6.32 5.40 9.83
C ASN A 241 -4.88 4.91 9.49
N LEU A 242 -4.48 3.75 10.03
CA LEU A 242 -3.16 3.16 9.76
C LEU A 242 -2.94 2.84 8.27
N GLN A 243 -4.03 2.58 7.55
CA GLN A 243 -4.05 2.33 6.11
C GLN A 243 -3.80 3.61 5.29
N GLY A 244 -3.92 4.79 5.89
CA GLY A 244 -3.77 6.08 5.21
C GLY A 244 -5.07 6.60 4.58
N ASP A 245 -6.22 6.00 4.90
CA ASP A 245 -7.52 6.52 4.49
C ASP A 245 -7.86 7.75 5.31
N ILE A 246 -8.30 8.82 4.63
CA ILE A 246 -8.81 10.01 5.31
C ILE A 246 -10.20 9.69 5.87
N ILE A 247 -10.28 9.49 7.18
CA ILE A 247 -11.51 9.15 7.93
C ILE A 247 -12.18 10.37 8.57
N GLY A 248 -11.51 11.51 8.58
CA GLY A 248 -12.08 12.74 9.10
C GLY A 248 -11.26 13.99 8.77
N ILE A 249 -11.88 15.14 9.01
CA ILE A 249 -11.24 16.45 8.90
C ILE A 249 -11.54 17.22 10.17
N VAL A 250 -10.51 17.83 10.76
CA VAL A 250 -10.65 18.74 11.90
C VAL A 250 -10.32 20.17 11.50
N ASP A 251 -10.99 21.14 12.11
CA ASP A 251 -10.68 22.56 11.93
C ASP A 251 -9.45 23.00 12.75
N SER A 252 -9.06 24.26 12.62
CA SER A 252 -7.95 24.87 13.37
C SER A 252 -8.15 24.90 14.89
N LYS A 253 -9.36 24.62 15.39
CA LYS A 253 -9.67 24.50 16.82
C LYS A 253 -9.63 23.04 17.31
N GLY A 254 -9.36 22.09 16.40
CA GLY A 254 -9.36 20.65 16.68
C GLY A 254 -10.76 20.04 16.73
N SER A 255 -11.78 20.73 16.22
CA SER A 255 -13.15 20.21 16.15
C SER A 255 -13.31 19.38 14.88
N GLN A 256 -13.82 18.15 15.00
CA GLN A 256 -14.11 17.30 13.85
C GLN A 256 -15.30 17.85 13.07
N VAL A 257 -15.07 18.25 11.82
CA VAL A 257 -16.06 18.88 10.93
C VAL A 257 -16.50 17.96 9.80
N VAL A 258 -15.75 16.91 9.50
CA VAL A 258 -16.12 15.89 8.49
C VAL A 258 -15.77 14.51 9.02
N VAL A 259 -16.62 13.54 8.68
CA VAL A 259 -16.38 12.11 8.90
C VAL A 259 -16.59 11.36 7.60
N TYR A 260 -15.66 10.46 7.30
CA TYR A 260 -15.81 9.47 6.23
C TYR A 260 -15.67 8.06 6.79
N ARG A 261 -16.43 7.12 6.25
CA ARG A 261 -16.22 5.69 6.45
C ARG A 261 -16.29 4.98 5.11
N TYR A 262 -15.43 3.99 4.96
CA TYR A 262 -15.29 3.22 3.73
C TYR A 262 -15.48 1.73 4.00
N ASP A 263 -15.83 0.97 2.97
CA ASP A 263 -15.57 -0.48 2.95
C ASP A 263 -14.06 -0.74 2.70
N ALA A 264 -13.63 -2.01 2.68
CA ALA A 264 -12.20 -2.31 2.44
C ALA A 264 -11.69 -1.84 1.08
N TRP A 265 -12.60 -1.64 0.13
CA TRP A 265 -12.33 -1.28 -1.27
C TRP A 265 -12.48 0.22 -1.53
N GLY A 266 -12.76 1.03 -0.51
CA GLY A 266 -12.82 2.48 -0.62
C GLY A 266 -14.17 3.06 -1.06
N GLU A 267 -15.24 2.25 -1.08
CA GLU A 267 -16.60 2.75 -1.31
C GLU A 267 -17.05 3.56 -0.08
N VAL A 268 -17.46 4.81 -0.27
CA VAL A 268 -17.88 5.69 0.83
C VAL A 268 -19.23 5.20 1.39
N LEU A 269 -19.20 4.55 2.55
CA LEU A 269 -20.39 4.07 3.25
C LEU A 269 -21.10 5.18 4.03
N VAL A 270 -20.31 6.09 4.62
CA VAL A 270 -20.82 7.23 5.38
C VAL A 270 -20.01 8.48 5.04
N SER A 271 -20.71 9.58 4.84
CA SER A 271 -20.13 10.92 4.77
C SER A 271 -21.01 11.87 5.58
N SER A 272 -20.44 12.53 6.59
CA SER A 272 -21.13 13.56 7.35
C SER A 272 -20.33 14.86 7.36
N ASP A 273 -21.07 15.96 7.49
CA ASP A 273 -20.53 17.32 7.38
C ASP A 273 -21.15 18.21 8.45
N ALA A 274 -20.29 18.79 9.27
CA ALA A 274 -20.63 19.79 10.27
C ALA A 274 -19.91 21.13 10.01
N SER A 275 -19.33 21.31 8.82
CA SER A 275 -18.62 22.53 8.40
C SER A 275 -19.57 23.70 8.12
N GLY A 276 -20.83 23.40 7.77
CA GLY A 276 -21.86 24.38 7.42
C GLY A 276 -21.84 24.85 5.97
N PHE A 277 -20.91 24.38 5.15
CA PHE A 277 -20.79 24.77 3.73
C PHE A 277 -20.50 23.61 2.77
N GLY A 278 -20.57 22.36 3.25
CA GLY A 278 -20.42 21.17 2.41
C GLY A 278 -18.98 20.76 2.13
N LEU A 279 -18.06 21.04 3.06
CA LEU A 279 -16.65 20.63 2.99
C LEU A 279 -16.45 19.14 2.66
N ALA A 280 -17.31 18.25 3.14
CA ALA A 280 -17.22 16.81 2.87
C ALA A 280 -17.29 16.48 1.38
N GLN A 281 -18.01 17.29 0.60
CA GLN A 281 -18.12 17.16 -0.85
C GLN A 281 -17.02 17.96 -1.58
N ILE A 282 -16.60 19.11 -1.03
CA ILE A 282 -15.53 19.93 -1.60
C ILE A 282 -14.18 19.21 -1.53
N ASN A 283 -13.88 18.53 -0.41
CA ASN A 283 -12.63 17.82 -0.22
C ASN A 283 -12.52 16.59 -1.15
N PRO A 284 -11.53 16.56 -2.06
CA PRO A 284 -11.36 15.45 -2.99
C PRO A 284 -10.49 14.33 -2.44
N LEU A 285 -9.56 14.62 -1.52
CA LEU A 285 -8.64 13.60 -0.99
C LEU A 285 -9.37 12.73 0.03
N ARG A 286 -9.52 11.43 -0.25
CA ARG A 286 -10.37 10.51 0.53
C ARG A 286 -9.64 9.18 0.84
N TYR A 287 -10.19 8.05 0.40
CA TYR A 287 -9.59 6.72 0.56
C TYR A 287 -8.13 6.71 0.07
N ARG A 288 -7.21 6.21 0.90
CA ARG A 288 -5.75 6.24 0.68
C ARG A 288 -5.14 7.60 0.29
N GLY A 289 -5.86 8.71 0.52
CA GLY A 289 -5.46 10.03 0.05
C GLY A 289 -5.66 10.25 -1.46
N TYR A 290 -6.38 9.36 -2.15
CA TYR A 290 -6.67 9.49 -3.58
C TYR A 290 -7.64 10.62 -3.87
N TYR A 291 -7.52 11.19 -5.06
CA TYR A 291 -8.42 12.23 -5.55
C TYR A 291 -9.74 11.61 -6.01
N TYR A 292 -10.83 11.86 -5.28
CA TYR A 292 -12.16 11.36 -5.61
C TYR A 292 -12.93 12.35 -6.50
N ASP A 293 -13.29 11.90 -7.70
CA ASP A 293 -14.17 12.65 -8.60
C ASP A 293 -15.63 12.36 -8.24
N GLN A 294 -16.20 13.20 -7.38
CA GLN A 294 -17.56 13.03 -6.85
C GLN A 294 -18.63 12.87 -7.94
N GLU A 295 -18.47 13.55 -9.07
CA GLU A 295 -19.41 13.49 -10.19
C GLU A 295 -19.45 12.11 -10.86
N THR A 296 -18.36 11.35 -10.78
CA THR A 296 -18.24 10.02 -11.40
C THR A 296 -18.32 8.89 -10.37
N GLY A 297 -17.91 9.16 -9.13
CA GLY A 297 -17.73 8.15 -8.08
C GLY A 297 -16.43 7.36 -8.19
N LEU A 298 -15.47 7.85 -9.00
CA LEU A 298 -14.19 7.19 -9.26
C LEU A 298 -13.06 7.91 -8.53
N TYR A 299 -12.01 7.17 -8.21
CA TYR A 299 -10.75 7.74 -7.76
C TYR A 299 -9.80 7.91 -8.95
N TYR A 300 -9.21 9.09 -9.07
CA TYR A 300 -8.13 9.37 -10.01
C TYR A 300 -6.79 9.06 -9.35
N LEU A 301 -6.12 8.03 -9.86
CA LEU A 301 -4.80 7.58 -9.41
C LEU A 301 -3.78 7.87 -10.51
N GLN A 302 -3.73 9.12 -10.97
CA GLN A 302 -2.78 9.60 -11.98
C GLN A 302 -2.90 8.94 -13.37
N THR A 303 -2.40 7.71 -13.51
CA THR A 303 -2.36 7.00 -14.78
C THR A 303 -3.65 6.21 -15.06
N ARG A 304 -4.43 5.90 -14.02
CA ARG A 304 -5.68 5.13 -14.12
C ARG A 304 -6.78 5.72 -13.22
N TYR A 305 -8.01 5.28 -13.51
CA TYR A 305 -9.18 5.52 -12.67
C TYR A 305 -9.59 4.23 -11.97
N TYR A 306 -9.78 4.30 -10.65
CA TYR A 306 -10.22 3.20 -9.82
C TYR A 306 -11.70 3.35 -9.48
N ASP A 307 -12.47 2.28 -9.67
CA ASP A 307 -13.87 2.19 -9.27
C ASP A 307 -13.99 1.39 -7.97
N PRO A 308 -14.26 2.05 -6.83
CA PRO A 308 -14.41 1.35 -5.55
C PRO A 308 -15.66 0.46 -5.51
N LYS A 309 -16.71 0.78 -6.28
CA LYS A 309 -17.96 0.03 -6.30
C LYS A 309 -17.81 -1.29 -7.04
N VAL A 310 -17.05 -1.29 -8.13
CA VAL A 310 -16.75 -2.50 -8.92
C VAL A 310 -15.43 -3.14 -8.47
N ARG A 311 -14.68 -2.48 -7.57
CA ARG A 311 -13.50 -3.01 -6.88
C ARG A 311 -12.32 -3.28 -7.83
N ARG A 312 -12.18 -2.45 -8.87
CA ARG A 312 -11.14 -2.60 -9.89
C ARG A 312 -10.82 -1.31 -10.64
N PHE A 313 -9.70 -1.29 -11.34
CA PHE A 313 -9.37 -0.22 -12.28
C PHE A 313 -10.28 -0.26 -13.52
N LEU A 314 -10.57 0.92 -14.09
CA LEU A 314 -11.40 1.05 -15.29
C LEU A 314 -10.71 0.49 -16.53
N ASN A 315 -9.44 0.84 -16.73
CA ASN A 315 -8.65 0.47 -17.89
C ASN A 315 -7.46 -0.41 -17.48
N ALA A 316 -7.03 -1.28 -18.40
CA ALA A 316 -5.91 -2.18 -18.18
C ALA A 316 -4.62 -1.42 -17.84
N ASP A 317 -3.75 -2.01 -17.02
CA ASP A 317 -2.39 -1.51 -16.79
C ASP A 317 -1.53 -1.56 -18.07
N ASP A 318 -0.39 -0.88 -18.06
CA ASP A 318 0.54 -0.90 -19.17
C ASP A 318 1.12 -2.31 -19.36
N ALA A 319 1.15 -2.82 -20.59
CA ALA A 319 1.73 -4.13 -20.87
C ALA A 319 3.22 -4.21 -20.47
N SER A 320 3.93 -3.08 -20.36
CA SER A 320 5.30 -3.05 -19.82
C SER A 320 5.39 -3.56 -18.37
N VAL A 321 4.31 -3.53 -17.59
CA VAL A 321 4.24 -4.16 -16.26
C VAL A 321 4.46 -5.67 -16.36
N LEU A 322 4.00 -6.32 -17.43
CA LEU A 322 4.18 -7.75 -17.67
C LEU A 322 5.64 -8.11 -18.00
N THR A 323 6.44 -7.13 -18.45
CA THR A 323 7.86 -7.34 -18.78
C THR A 323 8.82 -7.11 -17.62
N LYS A 324 8.34 -6.45 -16.53
CA LYS A 324 9.16 -6.19 -15.34
C LYS A 324 9.34 -7.43 -14.45
N ASP A 325 8.46 -8.42 -14.59
CA ASP A 325 8.58 -9.74 -13.96
C ASP A 325 8.11 -10.82 -14.94
N PRO A 326 9.04 -11.40 -15.75
CA PRO A 326 8.70 -12.38 -16.77
C PRO A 326 8.06 -13.67 -16.23
N GLU A 327 8.19 -13.97 -14.93
CA GLU A 327 7.53 -15.13 -14.33
C GLU A 327 6.03 -14.87 -14.07
N GLN A 328 5.56 -13.62 -14.21
CA GLN A 328 4.16 -13.21 -13.97
C GLN A 328 3.38 -12.96 -15.27
N LEU A 329 3.95 -13.34 -16.43
CA LEU A 329 3.38 -13.13 -17.77
C LEU A 329 2.02 -13.83 -17.99
N THR A 330 1.68 -14.85 -17.21
CA THR A 330 0.45 -15.66 -17.36
C THR A 330 -0.50 -15.60 -16.15
N GLU A 331 -0.18 -14.82 -15.12
CA GLU A 331 -0.88 -14.85 -13.81
C GLU A 331 -1.41 -13.49 -13.33
N LYS A 332 -1.33 -12.44 -14.16
CA LYS A 332 -1.61 -11.07 -13.72
C LYS A 332 -2.87 -10.47 -14.31
N ASN A 333 -3.83 -10.18 -13.43
CA ASN A 333 -5.00 -9.37 -13.74
C ASN A 333 -4.63 -7.89 -13.93
N LEU A 334 -4.69 -7.42 -15.18
CA LEU A 334 -4.33 -6.03 -15.55
C LEU A 334 -5.27 -4.95 -14.99
N TYR A 335 -6.40 -5.35 -14.41
CA TYR A 335 -7.40 -4.45 -13.86
C TYR A 335 -7.52 -4.56 -12.32
N ALA A 336 -6.85 -5.54 -11.70
CA ALA A 336 -6.94 -5.74 -10.26
C ALA A 336 -6.40 -4.53 -9.48
N TYR A 337 -7.10 -4.17 -8.43
CA TYR A 337 -6.64 -3.16 -7.49
C TYR A 337 -5.95 -3.86 -6.31
N CYS A 338 -4.69 -3.50 -6.04
CA CYS A 338 -3.97 -3.97 -4.87
C CYS A 338 -3.91 -5.51 -4.74
N ASP A 339 -3.78 -6.26 -5.84
CA ASP A 339 -3.75 -7.74 -5.84
C ASP A 339 -4.88 -8.37 -4.98
N ASP A 340 -6.07 -7.76 -5.01
CA ASP A 340 -7.25 -8.11 -4.21
C ASP A 340 -7.04 -8.12 -2.68
N ASN A 341 -6.00 -7.42 -2.21
CA ASN A 341 -5.75 -7.12 -0.81
C ASN A 341 -5.67 -5.61 -0.58
N PRO A 342 -6.81 -4.90 -0.73
CA PRO A 342 -6.88 -3.47 -0.54
C PRO A 342 -6.80 -3.06 0.93
N VAL A 343 -6.77 -4.01 1.89
CA VAL A 343 -6.55 -3.72 3.31
C VAL A 343 -5.07 -3.44 3.55
N MET A 344 -4.20 -4.31 3.02
CA MET A 344 -2.75 -4.22 3.25
C MET A 344 -2.01 -3.38 2.23
N TYR A 345 -2.52 -3.29 1.00
CA TYR A 345 -1.82 -2.61 -0.08
C TYR A 345 -2.51 -1.31 -0.50
N ARG A 346 -1.71 -0.45 -1.14
CA ARG A 346 -2.12 0.82 -1.75
C ARG A 346 -1.42 0.97 -3.10
N ASP A 347 -2.08 1.62 -4.05
CA ASP A 347 -1.51 2.01 -5.35
C ASP A 347 -1.48 3.55 -5.47
N ASP A 348 -0.32 4.19 -5.35
CA ASP A 348 -0.21 5.66 -5.31
C ASP A 348 -0.23 6.34 -6.68
N ALA A 349 0.08 5.59 -7.73
CA ALA A 349 0.28 6.12 -9.07
C ALA A 349 -0.65 5.49 -10.11
N GLY A 350 -1.56 4.61 -9.66
CA GLY A 350 -2.36 3.78 -10.53
C GLY A 350 -1.48 2.86 -11.35
N MET A 351 -0.33 2.43 -10.84
CA MET A 351 0.54 1.46 -11.51
C MET A 351 0.73 0.27 -10.60
N PHE A 352 0.91 -0.91 -11.18
CA PHE A 352 1.15 -2.13 -10.43
C PHE A 352 2.08 -1.92 -9.22
N VAL A 353 1.59 -2.36 -8.07
CA VAL A 353 2.08 -2.01 -6.74
C VAL A 353 3.59 -2.27 -6.61
N ILE A 354 4.34 -1.21 -6.31
CA ILE A 354 5.63 -1.32 -5.61
C ILE A 354 5.31 -1.10 -4.13
N THR A 355 5.41 -2.17 -3.34
CA THR A 355 4.89 -2.19 -1.96
C THR A 355 5.72 -1.33 -1.00
N VAL A 356 5.07 -0.63 -0.07
CA VAL A 356 5.69 -0.04 1.14
C VAL A 356 6.34 -1.14 2.01
N ALA A 357 5.86 -2.38 1.89
CA ALA A 357 6.47 -3.57 2.46
C ALA A 357 7.88 -3.88 1.90
N GLN A 358 8.24 -3.46 0.68
CA GLN A 358 9.60 -3.68 0.13
C GLN A 358 10.64 -2.78 0.80
N VAL A 359 10.26 -1.58 1.27
CA VAL A 359 11.17 -0.75 2.08
C VAL A 359 11.33 -1.36 3.48
N GLY A 360 10.25 -1.85 4.09
CA GLY A 360 10.29 -2.51 5.40
C GLY A 360 11.05 -3.85 5.41
N LEU A 361 10.83 -4.69 4.40
CA LEU A 361 11.50 -5.99 4.24
C LEU A 361 12.95 -5.83 3.76
N GLY A 362 13.25 -4.83 2.92
CA GLY A 362 14.62 -4.46 2.58
C GLY A 362 15.40 -4.00 3.81
N VAL A 363 14.81 -3.17 4.67
CA VAL A 363 15.47 -2.74 5.93
C VAL A 363 15.62 -3.92 6.91
N LEU A 364 14.65 -4.83 6.98
CA LEU A 364 14.76 -6.05 7.80
C LEU A 364 15.83 -7.01 7.26
N GLY A 365 15.89 -7.20 5.95
CA GLY A 365 16.92 -8.00 5.26
C GLY A 365 18.32 -7.40 5.44
N MET A 366 18.44 -6.08 5.40
CA MET A 366 19.66 -5.34 5.70
C MET A 366 20.17 -5.64 7.12
N VAL A 367 19.32 -5.47 8.12
CA VAL A 367 19.69 -5.65 9.54
C VAL A 367 20.02 -7.11 9.85
N THR A 368 19.23 -8.05 9.33
CA THR A 368 19.46 -9.49 9.54
C THR A 368 20.74 -9.98 8.87
N ASN A 369 21.03 -9.53 7.65
CA ASN A 369 22.24 -9.94 6.95
C ASN A 369 23.51 -9.34 7.58
N VAL A 370 23.47 -8.08 8.03
CA VAL A 370 24.58 -7.46 8.78
C VAL A 370 24.86 -8.20 10.09
N ALA A 371 23.83 -8.49 10.88
CA ALA A 371 23.98 -9.22 12.14
C ALA A 371 24.55 -10.63 11.93
N THR A 372 24.07 -11.31 10.89
CA THR A 372 24.51 -12.67 10.54
C THR A 372 25.96 -12.70 10.07
N CYS A 373 26.35 -11.78 9.19
CA CYS A 373 27.74 -11.67 8.71
C CYS A 373 28.70 -11.30 9.85
N TYR A 374 28.28 -10.43 10.78
CA TYR A 374 29.06 -10.09 11.97
C TYR A 374 29.29 -11.29 12.91
N ILE A 375 28.24 -12.08 13.17
CA ILE A 375 28.34 -13.30 13.99
C ILE A 375 29.24 -14.33 13.32
N ALA A 376 29.11 -14.52 12.00
CA ALA A 376 29.95 -15.44 11.22
C ALA A 376 31.42 -15.02 11.24
N ALA A 377 31.72 -13.72 11.10
CA ALA A 377 33.08 -13.19 11.20
C ALA A 377 33.69 -13.44 12.58
N LYS A 378 32.92 -13.25 13.67
CA LYS A 378 33.36 -13.56 15.03
C LYS A 378 33.59 -15.06 15.27
N ALA A 379 32.73 -15.92 14.73
CA ALA A 379 32.86 -17.38 14.85
C ALA A 379 34.05 -17.95 14.06
N THR A 380 34.46 -17.29 12.98
CA THR A 380 35.57 -17.70 12.10
C THR A 380 36.88 -16.94 12.38
N GLY A 381 36.89 -16.02 13.35
CA GLY A 381 38.06 -15.24 13.75
C GLY A 381 38.46 -14.13 12.76
N GLN A 382 37.55 -13.72 11.88
CA GLN A 382 37.78 -12.64 10.90
C GLN A 382 37.47 -11.26 11.51
N GLU A 383 38.23 -10.24 11.10
CA GLU A 383 37.88 -8.83 11.40
C GLU A 383 36.67 -8.40 10.57
N PHE A 384 35.75 -7.63 11.17
CA PHE A 384 34.54 -7.11 10.52
C PHE A 384 34.53 -5.58 10.61
N GLY A 385 34.83 -4.92 9.49
CA GLY A 385 34.99 -3.47 9.42
C GLY A 385 33.77 -2.73 8.89
N ILE A 386 33.88 -1.40 8.79
CA ILE A 386 32.80 -0.53 8.27
C ILE A 386 32.46 -0.88 6.81
N GLY A 387 33.45 -1.29 6.00
CA GLY A 387 33.21 -1.71 4.62
C GLY A 387 32.40 -2.99 4.50
N ASP A 388 32.67 -3.99 5.36
CA ASP A 388 31.94 -5.26 5.39
C ASP A 388 30.48 -5.04 5.84
N LEU A 389 30.26 -4.09 6.75
CA LEU A 389 28.93 -3.66 7.19
C LEU A 389 28.11 -3.06 6.05
N VAL A 390 28.71 -2.19 5.22
CA VAL A 390 28.04 -1.58 4.07
C VAL A 390 27.67 -2.61 3.00
N ILE A 391 28.58 -3.56 2.72
CA ILE A 391 28.35 -4.62 1.73
C ILE A 391 27.27 -5.59 2.22
N ALA A 392 27.32 -6.01 3.49
CA ALA A 392 26.31 -6.87 4.09
C ALA A 392 24.93 -6.18 4.16
N ALA A 393 24.90 -4.88 4.43
CA ALA A 393 23.69 -4.07 4.43
C ALA A 393 23.05 -4.02 3.03
N ALA A 394 23.84 -3.70 2.01
CA ALA A 394 23.37 -3.63 0.62
C ALA A 394 22.85 -4.99 0.11
N ALA A 395 23.58 -6.08 0.37
CA ALA A 395 23.16 -7.43 0.00
C ALA A 395 21.89 -7.89 0.73
N GLY A 396 21.77 -7.54 2.02
CA GLY A 396 20.59 -7.83 2.83
C GLY A 396 19.36 -7.05 2.38
N PHE A 397 19.55 -5.78 2.00
CA PHE A 397 18.48 -4.96 1.45
C PHE A 397 17.93 -5.52 0.14
N VAL A 398 18.82 -5.89 -0.78
CA VAL A 398 18.43 -6.52 -2.05
C VAL A 398 17.71 -7.86 -1.82
N GLY A 399 18.23 -8.71 -0.93
CA GLY A 399 17.60 -9.99 -0.58
C GLY A 399 16.21 -9.82 0.05
N GLY A 400 16.03 -8.83 0.92
CA GLY A 400 14.75 -8.52 1.56
C GLY A 400 13.69 -7.96 0.61
N CYS A 401 14.09 -7.41 -0.54
CA CYS A 401 13.19 -6.85 -1.54
C CYS A 401 12.65 -7.90 -2.55
N ILE A 402 13.19 -9.12 -2.58
CA ILE A 402 12.87 -10.15 -3.58
C ILE A 402 11.96 -11.23 -2.97
N LYS A 403 10.74 -11.39 -3.51
CA LYS A 403 9.69 -12.27 -2.96
C LYS A 403 9.90 -13.78 -3.19
N ASN A 404 10.88 -14.20 -4.00
CA ASN A 404 11.08 -15.61 -4.36
C ASN A 404 12.31 -16.23 -3.65
N ASN A 405 12.06 -17.14 -2.70
CA ASN A 405 13.07 -17.61 -1.74
C ASN A 405 14.31 -18.28 -2.39
N PHE A 406 14.19 -18.92 -3.55
CA PHE A 406 15.34 -19.59 -4.19
C PHE A 406 16.29 -18.62 -4.90
N TYR A 407 15.78 -17.76 -5.78
CA TYR A 407 16.61 -16.79 -6.51
C TYR A 407 17.11 -15.64 -5.62
N ALA A 408 16.34 -15.23 -4.61
CA ALA A 408 16.80 -14.29 -3.59
C ALA A 408 18.00 -14.85 -2.80
N THR A 409 17.98 -16.16 -2.51
CA THR A 409 19.07 -16.87 -1.82
C THR A 409 20.32 -16.90 -2.71
N VAL A 410 20.20 -17.30 -3.97
CA VAL A 410 21.34 -17.39 -4.89
C VAL A 410 21.93 -16.01 -5.20
N ALA A 411 21.10 -14.99 -5.42
CA ALA A 411 21.56 -13.63 -5.70
C ALA A 411 22.25 -12.99 -4.49
N SER A 412 21.71 -13.14 -3.28
CA SER A 412 22.32 -12.60 -2.06
C SER A 412 23.65 -13.27 -1.72
N ILE A 413 23.77 -14.59 -1.92
CA ILE A 413 25.01 -15.36 -1.75
C ILE A 413 26.09 -14.88 -2.73
N LEU A 414 25.75 -14.69 -4.01
CA LEU A 414 26.71 -14.27 -5.03
C LEU A 414 27.16 -12.82 -4.84
N ILE A 415 26.24 -11.91 -4.51
CA ILE A 415 26.55 -10.48 -4.31
C ILE A 415 27.43 -10.29 -3.07
N SER A 416 27.17 -11.00 -1.96
CA SER A 416 27.99 -10.90 -0.75
C SER A 416 29.40 -11.44 -0.97
N GLY A 417 29.53 -12.59 -1.64
CA GLY A 417 30.82 -13.19 -1.98
C GLY A 417 31.68 -12.33 -2.90
N VAL A 418 31.10 -11.95 -4.03
CA VAL A 418 31.80 -11.15 -5.06
C VAL A 418 32.13 -9.77 -4.51
N GLY A 419 31.21 -9.14 -3.79
CA GLY A 419 31.42 -7.85 -3.12
C GLY A 419 32.57 -7.87 -2.13
N THR A 420 32.62 -8.88 -1.24
CA THR A 420 33.71 -9.04 -0.27
C THR A 420 35.07 -9.29 -0.93
N THR A 421 35.11 -10.10 -2.01
CA THR A 421 36.35 -10.34 -2.76
C THR A 421 36.87 -9.05 -3.41
N PHE A 422 36.02 -8.29 -4.10
CA PHE A 422 36.44 -7.02 -4.70
C PHE A 422 36.87 -6.01 -3.66
N TYR A 423 36.12 -5.88 -2.57
CA TYR A 423 36.46 -4.94 -1.50
C TYR A 423 37.77 -5.28 -0.80
N SER A 424 38.03 -6.56 -0.53
CA SER A 424 39.31 -7.03 0.06
C SER A 424 40.49 -6.70 -0.87
N LEU A 425 40.34 -6.90 -2.18
CA LEU A 425 41.34 -6.50 -3.18
C LEU A 425 41.57 -4.98 -3.17
N PHE A 426 40.50 -4.18 -3.11
CA PHE A 426 40.59 -2.73 -3.02
C PHE A 426 41.28 -2.25 -1.74
N CYS A 427 41.13 -2.98 -0.63
CA CYS A 427 41.80 -2.70 0.64
C CYS A 427 43.26 -3.19 0.70
N GLY A 428 43.77 -3.78 -0.38
CA GLY A 428 45.16 -4.19 -0.53
C GLY A 428 45.46 -5.65 -0.15
N ASP A 429 44.44 -6.48 0.08
CA ASP A 429 44.66 -7.92 0.26
C ASP A 429 45.14 -8.57 -1.05
N ASN A 430 46.01 -9.56 -0.94
CA ASN A 430 46.38 -10.38 -2.09
C ASN A 430 45.20 -11.24 -2.57
N LEU A 431 45.23 -11.63 -3.85
CA LEU A 431 44.13 -12.35 -4.51
C LEU A 431 43.73 -13.64 -3.78
N LYS A 432 44.70 -14.38 -3.21
CA LYS A 432 44.43 -15.62 -2.47
C LYS A 432 43.64 -15.34 -1.19
N THR A 433 44.01 -14.30 -0.45
CA THR A 433 43.31 -13.86 0.76
C THR A 433 41.92 -13.31 0.44
N ALA A 434 41.77 -12.52 -0.63
CA ALA A 434 40.49 -11.93 -1.03
C ALA A 434 39.48 -12.97 -1.56
N LEU A 435 39.96 -13.97 -2.32
CA LEU A 435 39.12 -15.09 -2.76
C LEU A 435 38.71 -15.98 -1.58
N TRP A 436 39.62 -16.22 -0.64
CA TRP A 436 39.30 -16.95 0.59
C TRP A 436 38.22 -16.25 1.42
N LYS A 437 38.36 -14.93 1.64
CA LYS A 437 37.36 -14.12 2.36
C LYS A 437 35.99 -14.15 1.68
N GLY A 438 35.91 -13.89 0.38
CA GLY A 438 34.63 -13.95 -0.35
C GLY A 438 34.01 -15.35 -0.43
N GLY A 439 34.84 -16.39 -0.58
CA GLY A 439 34.38 -17.79 -0.54
C GLY A 439 33.80 -18.18 0.83
N MET A 440 34.43 -17.74 1.92
CA MET A 440 33.88 -17.94 3.27
C MET A 440 32.58 -17.15 3.47
N THR A 441 32.48 -15.92 2.97
CA THR A 441 31.23 -15.15 3.01
C THR A 441 30.10 -15.86 2.28
N ILE A 442 30.35 -16.44 1.09
CA ILE A 442 29.37 -17.25 0.33
C ILE A 442 28.86 -18.41 1.16
N VAL A 443 29.76 -19.18 1.77
CA VAL A 443 29.40 -20.37 2.57
C VAL A 443 28.59 -19.96 3.81
N CYS A 444 29.00 -18.91 4.51
CA CYS A 444 28.29 -18.41 5.69
C CYS A 444 26.90 -17.88 5.33
N THR A 445 26.78 -17.07 4.28
CA THR A 445 25.47 -16.59 3.78
C THR A 445 24.57 -17.77 3.39
N ALA A 446 25.11 -18.79 2.71
CA ALA A 446 24.35 -19.97 2.29
C ALA A 446 23.83 -20.82 3.48
N VAL A 447 24.65 -21.03 4.52
CA VAL A 447 24.27 -21.75 5.74
C VAL A 447 23.17 -20.98 6.49
N SER A 448 23.33 -19.67 6.64
CA SER A 448 22.38 -18.84 7.38
C SER A 448 21.02 -18.75 6.69
N VAL A 449 20.99 -18.60 5.36
CA VAL A 449 19.73 -18.58 4.61
C VAL A 449 19.01 -19.94 4.74
N SER A 450 19.73 -21.06 4.63
CA SER A 450 19.17 -22.41 4.80
C SER A 450 18.55 -22.64 6.19
N SER A 451 19.14 -22.04 7.24
CA SER A 451 18.61 -22.12 8.61
C SER A 451 17.36 -21.27 8.88
N LEU A 452 17.14 -20.21 8.08
CA LEU A 452 16.03 -19.26 8.27
C LEU A 452 14.73 -19.72 7.58
N ILE A 453 14.83 -20.42 6.45
CA ILE A 453 13.69 -20.80 5.59
C ILE A 453 13.24 -22.26 5.74
N GLY A 454 13.85 -23.03 6.65
CA GLY A 454 13.45 -24.41 6.93
C GLY A 454 13.70 -25.42 5.80
N VAL A 455 14.47 -25.05 4.76
CA VAL A 455 14.88 -25.96 3.68
C VAL A 455 15.97 -26.87 4.22
N LYS A 456 15.67 -28.17 4.38
CA LYS A 456 16.70 -29.19 4.64
C LYS A 456 17.51 -29.40 3.36
N SER A 457 18.69 -28.79 3.30
CA SER A 457 19.73 -29.14 2.34
C SER A 457 20.88 -29.84 3.08
N ASP A 458 21.49 -30.85 2.45
CA ASP A 458 22.59 -31.66 3.01
C ASP A 458 23.94 -30.91 3.08
N ILE A 459 23.91 -29.66 3.55
CA ILE A 459 25.08 -28.81 3.77
C ILE A 459 26.06 -29.32 4.86
N PRO A 460 25.69 -30.18 5.85
CA PRO A 460 26.66 -30.69 6.82
C PRO A 460 27.87 -31.40 6.18
N ILE A 461 27.72 -31.93 4.96
CA ILE A 461 28.78 -32.62 4.21
C ILE A 461 29.83 -31.63 3.67
N VAL A 462 29.42 -30.42 3.27
CA VAL A 462 30.33 -29.40 2.69
C VAL A 462 31.15 -28.72 3.80
N VAL A 463 30.52 -28.42 4.93
CA VAL A 463 31.20 -27.81 6.09
C VAL A 463 32.24 -28.76 6.71
N ASN A 464 31.97 -30.07 6.77
CA ASN A 464 32.93 -31.08 7.26
C ASN A 464 34.12 -31.32 6.32
N LYS A 465 33.93 -31.15 5.00
CA LYS A 465 35.03 -31.23 4.02
C LYS A 465 35.94 -29.99 4.06
N ILE A 466 35.37 -28.82 4.37
CA ILE A 466 36.13 -27.57 4.49
C ILE A 466 36.89 -27.52 5.83
N SER A 467 36.32 -28.01 6.94
CA SER A 467 36.97 -28.01 8.25
C SER A 467 38.14 -29.00 8.39
N THR A 468 38.17 -30.05 7.56
CA THR A 468 39.23 -31.09 7.55
C THR A 468 40.38 -30.81 6.58
N GLY A 469 40.31 -29.72 5.80
CA GLY A 469 41.42 -29.24 4.97
C GLY A 469 41.77 -30.09 3.74
N ILE A 470 40.93 -31.05 3.33
CA ILE A 470 41.19 -31.86 2.13
C ILE A 470 40.34 -31.35 0.96
N LEU A 471 40.94 -30.44 0.19
CA LEU A 471 40.54 -30.10 -1.17
C LEU A 471 41.78 -30.32 -2.05
N GLU A 472 42.03 -31.57 -2.44
CA GLU A 472 42.92 -31.85 -3.57
C GLU A 472 42.17 -31.49 -4.84
N TRP A 473 42.66 -30.45 -5.52
CA TRP A 473 42.24 -30.10 -6.87
C TRP A 473 43.04 -30.95 -7.86
N GLU A 474 42.47 -32.04 -8.37
CA GLU A 474 42.98 -32.61 -9.61
C GLU A 474 42.38 -31.84 -10.79
N ILE A 475 43.27 -31.12 -11.49
CA ILE A 475 42.99 -30.53 -12.79
C ILE A 475 43.16 -31.64 -13.83
N VAL A 476 42.08 -31.99 -14.53
CA VAL A 476 42.10 -32.49 -15.91
C VAL A 476 41.05 -31.74 -16.71
#